data_AF-A0A9P7BYI9-F1
#
_entry.id   AF-A0A9P7BYI9-F1
#
_cell.length_a   1.000
_cell.length_b   1.000
_cell.length_c   1.000
_cell.angle_alpha   90.00
_cell.angle_beta   90.00
_cell.angle_gamma   90.00
#
_symmetry.space_group_name_H-M   'P 1'
#
loop_
_entity.id
_entity.type
_entity.pdbx_description
1 polymer ?
#
loop_
_entity_poly.entity_id
_entity_poly.type
_entity_poly.pdbx_seq_one_letter_code
_entity_poly.pdbx_strand_id
1 'polypeptide(L)'
;MKAPLQPIFDAVGVHYLAGRVEHIDVANQQVQVVGHGADAASQTLHYDRLVLAAGSRLNCPPIPGLQQHAFNVDQNPDAAR
;
A
#
# COMPACT_ATOMS: atom_id res chain seq x y z
N MET A 1 -13.17 5.33 9.76
CA MET A 1 -13.45 3.97 10.30
C MET A 1 -12.41 3.02 9.73
N LYS A 2 -11.79 2.14 10.53
CA LYS A 2 -10.87 1.09 10.06
C LYS A 2 -11.43 -0.26 10.51
N ALA A 3 -11.54 -1.24 9.61
CA ALA A 3 -11.98 -2.59 9.96
C ALA A 3 -10.81 -3.39 10.56
N PRO A 4 -11.01 -4.11 11.67
CA PRO A 4 -9.97 -4.98 12.24
C PRO A 4 -9.90 -6.28 11.46
N LEU A 5 -9.01 -6.36 10.45
CA LEU A 5 -8.90 -7.54 9.59
C LEU A 5 -8.04 -8.67 10.18
N GLN A 6 -7.20 -8.38 11.17
CA GLN A 6 -6.29 -9.36 11.77
C GLN A 6 -7.01 -10.64 12.24
N PRO A 7 -8.14 -10.58 12.98
CA PRO A 7 -8.85 -11.79 13.40
C PRO A 7 -9.34 -12.66 12.24
N ILE A 8 -9.69 -12.05 11.09
CA ILE A 8 -10.10 -12.77 9.89
C ILE A 8 -8.90 -13.45 9.25
N PHE A 9 -7.76 -12.75 9.16
CA PHE A 9 -6.52 -13.31 8.63
C PHE A 9 -6.03 -14.50 9.46
N ASP A 10 -6.03 -14.38 10.79
CA ASP A 10 -5.64 -15.45 11.70
C ASP A 10 -6.55 -16.68 11.53
N ALA A 11 -7.87 -16.47 11.40
CA ALA A 11 -8.85 -17.55 11.24
C ALA A 11 -8.70 -18.35 9.94
N VAL A 12 -8.14 -17.73 8.88
CA VAL A 12 -7.97 -18.37 7.56
C VAL A 12 -6.51 -18.67 7.20
N GLY A 13 -5.57 -18.46 8.13
CA GLY A 13 -4.14 -18.74 7.92
C GLY A 13 -3.44 -17.76 6.99
N VAL A 14 -3.90 -16.51 6.90
CA VAL A 14 -3.26 -15.46 6.09
C VAL A 14 -2.18 -14.77 6.92
N HIS A 15 -0.95 -14.79 6.44
CA HIS A 15 0.13 -14.00 7.01
C HIS A 15 0.08 -12.57 6.47
N TYR A 16 -0.18 -11.60 7.35
CA TYR A 16 -0.21 -10.18 7.00
C TYR A 16 1.13 -9.51 7.31
N LEU A 17 1.69 -8.83 6.31
CA LEU A 17 2.87 -7.98 6.46
C LEU A 17 2.52 -6.53 6.16
N ALA A 18 2.71 -5.65 7.16
CA ALA A 18 2.58 -4.22 6.96
C ALA A 18 3.83 -3.64 6.28
N GLY A 19 3.66 -3.05 5.09
CA GLY A 19 4.75 -2.44 4.34
C GLY A 19 4.30 -1.94 2.97
N ARG A 20 5.23 -1.29 2.27
CA ARG A 20 5.04 -0.84 0.89
C ARG A 20 5.91 -1.64 -0.05
N VAL A 21 5.31 -2.29 -1.05
CA VAL A 21 6.04 -2.89 -2.18
C VAL A 21 6.60 -1.77 -3.04
N GLU A 22 7.91 -1.77 -3.30
CA GLU A 22 8.58 -0.78 -4.16
C GLU A 22 9.03 -1.35 -5.50
N HIS A 23 9.30 -2.66 -5.55
CA HIS A 23 9.72 -3.34 -6.76
C HIS A 23 9.11 -4.74 -6.85
N ILE A 24 8.67 -5.12 -8.06
CA ILE A 24 8.23 -6.47 -8.40
C ILE A 24 9.21 -7.00 -9.45
N ASP A 25 9.99 -7.99 -9.08
CA ASP A 25 10.90 -8.70 -9.97
C ASP A 25 10.22 -9.99 -10.42
N VAL A 26 9.62 -9.94 -11.60
CA VAL A 26 8.86 -11.05 -12.18
C VAL A 26 9.77 -12.19 -12.62
N ALA A 27 10.99 -11.88 -13.06
CA ALA A 27 11.94 -12.88 -13.54
C ALA A 27 12.41 -13.81 -12.42
N ASN A 28 12.64 -13.26 -11.22
CA ASN A 28 13.04 -14.02 -10.04
C ASN A 28 11.88 -14.32 -9.07
N GLN A 29 10.64 -14.00 -9.47
CA GLN A 29 9.42 -14.20 -8.70
C GLN A 29 9.53 -13.67 -7.25
N GLN A 30 9.93 -12.41 -7.12
CA GLN A 30 10.14 -11.77 -5.83
C GLN A 30 9.62 -10.33 -5.79
N VAL A 31 9.32 -9.84 -4.58
CA VAL A 31 8.95 -8.45 -4.32
C VAL A 31 9.86 -7.85 -3.27
N GLN A 32 10.21 -6.58 -3.43
CA GLN A 32 10.90 -5.80 -2.41
C GLN A 32 9.88 -4.98 -1.63
N VAL A 33 9.85 -5.17 -0.31
CA VAL A 33 8.94 -4.50 0.62
C VAL A 33 9.74 -3.65 1.58
N VAL A 34 9.34 -2.39 1.73
CA VAL A 34 9.87 -1.49 2.76
C VAL A 34 8.88 -1.42 3.90
N GLY A 35 9.34 -1.71 5.12
CA GLY A 35 8.52 -1.61 6.33
C GLY A 35 8.13 -0.18 6.67
N HIS A 36 7.27 -0.02 7.68
CA HIS A 36 6.83 1.28 8.20
C HIS A 36 7.36 1.50 9.62
N GLY A 37 7.83 2.71 9.94
CA GLY A 37 8.30 3.06 11.29
C GLY A 37 9.78 2.73 11.54
N ALA A 38 10.11 2.25 12.74
CA ALA A 38 11.49 1.95 13.15
C ALA A 38 12.11 0.76 12.39
N ASP A 39 11.28 -0.13 11.84
CA ASP A 39 11.68 -1.26 10.98
C ASP A 39 11.63 -0.88 9.49
N ALA A 40 12.26 0.24 9.13
CA ALA A 40 12.40 0.68 7.74
C ALA A 40 13.32 -0.22 6.88
N ALA A 41 13.67 -1.40 7.38
CA ALA A 41 14.48 -2.36 6.63
C ALA A 41 13.71 -2.83 5.39
N SER A 42 14.42 -2.82 4.26
CA SER A 42 13.93 -3.46 3.04
C SER A 42 14.06 -4.98 3.19
N GLN A 43 13.02 -5.70 2.80
CA GLN A 43 13.00 -7.16 2.77
C GLN A 43 12.55 -7.66 1.40
N THR A 44 13.15 -8.77 0.96
CA THR A 44 12.76 -9.45 -0.28
C THR A 44 11.91 -10.66 0.07
N LEU A 45 10.76 -10.78 -0.59
CA LEU A 45 9.84 -11.90 -0.43
C LEU A 45 9.66 -12.63 -1.76
N HIS A 46 9.82 -13.94 -1.75
CA HIS A 46 9.52 -14.78 -2.91
C HIS A 46 8.03 -15.12 -2.97
N TYR A 47 7.52 -15.33 -4.19
CA TYR A 47 6.16 -15.80 -4.42
C TYR A 47 6.13 -16.90 -5.49
N ASP A 48 5.20 -17.85 -5.36
CA ASP A 48 4.87 -18.75 -6.46
C ASP A 48 3.88 -18.08 -7.43
N ARG A 49 2.96 -17.28 -6.88
CA ARG A 49 1.94 -16.52 -7.62
C ARG A 49 1.74 -15.16 -6.98
N LEU A 50 1.57 -14.14 -7.82
CA LEU A 50 1.33 -12.77 -7.38
C LEU A 50 -0.05 -12.29 -7.86
N VAL A 51 -0.87 -11.83 -6.93
CA VAL A 51 -2.12 -11.11 -7.23
C VAL A 51 -1.90 -9.63 -6.94
N LEU A 52 -1.88 -8.80 -7.99
CA LEU A 52 -1.69 -7.36 -7.85
C LEU A 52 -3.04 -6.65 -7.69
N ALA A 53 -3.35 -6.25 -6.46
CA ALA A 53 -4.57 -5.50 -6.11
C ALA A 53 -4.25 -4.15 -5.43
N ALA A 54 -3.12 -3.54 -5.79
CA ALA A 54 -2.63 -2.29 -5.17
C ALA A 54 -3.45 -1.04 -5.53
N GLY A 55 -4.35 -1.13 -6.51
CA GLY A 55 -5.12 0.01 -7.03
C GLY A 55 -4.23 1.04 -7.77
N SER A 56 -4.79 2.22 -7.99
CA SER A 56 -4.07 3.39 -8.51
C SER A 56 -3.98 4.48 -7.44
N ARG A 57 -3.35 5.62 -7.78
CA ARG A 57 -3.31 6.81 -6.92
C ARG A 57 -4.04 7.94 -7.61
N LEU A 58 -4.70 8.80 -6.85
CA LEU A 58 -5.25 10.04 -7.38
C LEU A 58 -4.14 10.85 -8.05
N ASN A 59 -4.36 11.20 -9.32
CA ASN A 59 -3.47 12.09 -10.05
C ASN A 59 -3.84 13.55 -9.75
N CYS A 60 -2.89 14.29 -9.19
CA CYS A 60 -3.04 15.71 -8.89
C CYS A 60 -2.12 16.53 -9.81
N PRO A 61 -2.53 16.81 -11.06
CA PRO A 61 -1.71 17.58 -12.00
C PRO A 61 -1.49 19.03 -11.50
N PRO A 62 -0.46 19.73 -12.02
CA PRO A 62 -0.12 21.09 -11.60
C PRO A 62 -1.07 22.14 -12.21
N ILE A 63 -2.37 21.99 -11.98
CA ILE A 63 -3.40 22.94 -12.40
C ILE A 63 -3.38 24.12 -11.41
N PRO A 64 -3.22 25.38 -11.87
CA PRO A 64 -3.29 26.55 -10.99
C PRO A 64 -4.58 26.57 -10.18
N GLY A 65 -4.49 26.77 -8.86
CA GLY A 65 -5.65 26.77 -7.96
C GLY A 65 -6.08 25.41 -7.43
N LEU A 66 -5.69 24.28 -8.05
CA LEU A 66 -6.24 22.96 -7.70
C LEU A 66 -5.94 22.57 -6.25
N GLN A 67 -4.68 22.68 -5.83
CA GLN A 67 -4.26 22.35 -4.46
C GLN A 67 -4.84 23.31 -3.40
N GLN A 68 -5.29 24.50 -3.81
CA GLN A 68 -5.77 25.55 -2.92
C GLN A 68 -7.29 25.50 -2.74
N HIS A 69 -8.01 25.00 -3.75
CA HIS A 69 -9.46 25.11 -3.84
C HIS A 69 -10.18 23.76 -3.99
N ALA A 70 -9.46 22.65 -4.21
CA ALA A 70 -10.06 21.32 -4.24
C ALA A 70 -9.85 20.59 -2.91
N PHE A 71 -10.79 19.69 -2.61
CA PHE A 71 -10.73 18.80 -1.46
C PHE A 71 -10.51 17.37 -1.95
N ASN A 72 -9.43 16.74 -1.48
CA ASN A 72 -9.08 15.38 -1.88
C ASN A 72 -9.80 14.36 -0.98
N VAL A 73 -10.63 13.51 -1.60
CA VAL A 73 -11.40 12.45 -0.91
C VAL A 73 -10.87 11.03 -1.17
N ASP A 74 -9.71 10.88 -1.82
CA ASP A 74 -9.16 9.59 -2.26
C ASP A 74 -8.77 8.68 -1.09
N GLN A 75 -7.99 9.22 -0.15
CA GLN A 75 -7.53 8.50 1.03
C GLN A 75 -8.05 9.14 2.30
N ASN A 76 -8.19 8.32 3.36
CA ASN A 76 -8.64 8.81 4.67
C ASN A 76 -7.79 9.97 5.22
N PRO A 77 -6.43 9.94 5.17
CA PRO A 77 -5.61 11.07 5.61
C PRO A 77 -5.81 12.33 4.78
N ASP A 78 -6.06 12.18 3.47
CA ASP A 78 -6.30 13.32 2.58
C ASP A 78 -7.64 14.01 2.89
N ALA A 79 -8.65 13.20 3.22
CA ALA A 79 -10.01 13.65 3.56
C ALA A 79 -10.20 14.07 5.03
N ALA A 80 -9.19 13.88 5.88
CA ALA A 80 -9.24 14.27 7.29
C ALA A 80 -8.79 15.73 7.54
N ARG A 81 -8.60 16.49 6.46
CA ARG A 81 -8.02 17.83 6.46
C ARG A 81 -9.05 18.95 6.61
#